data_AF-A0A9E5EZ05-F1
#
_entry.id   AF-A0A9E5EZ05-F1
#
_cell.length_a   1.000
_cell.length_b   1.000
_cell.length_c   1.000
_cell.angle_alpha   90.00
_cell.angle_beta   90.00
_cell.angle_gamma   90.00
#
_symmetry.space_group_name_H-M   'P 1'
#
loop_
_entity.id
_entity.type
_entity.pdbx_description
1 polymer ?
#
loop_
_entity_poly.entity_id
_entity_poly.type
_entity_poly.pdbx_seq_one_letter_code
_entity_poly.pdbx_strand_id
1 'polypeptide(L)'
;MNKENKAILKALELASLSAKYPNNVYIPLSNWKDDSANALTQCITAFINFSGYQAERINTMGVYREGKKIQVGENTRQLKGTWTPSTSTKGSADISATIRGRSVKIEVKYGKDK
;
A
#
# COMPACT_ATOMS: atom_id res chain seq x y z
N MET A 1 9.92 10.91 8.12
CA MET A 1 10.97 9.87 8.14
C MET A 1 12.27 10.61 8.19
N ASN A 2 13.22 10.20 9.04
CA ASN A 2 14.51 10.88 9.08
C ASN A 2 15.27 10.65 7.75
N LYS A 3 16.29 11.47 7.50
CA LYS A 3 17.06 11.41 6.25
C LYS A 3 17.74 10.05 6.04
N GLU A 4 18.18 9.43 7.13
CA GLU A 4 18.87 8.13 7.16
C GLU A 4 17.95 6.99 6.72
N ASN A 5 16.78 6.84 7.33
CA ASN A 5 15.82 5.79 6.96
C ASN A 5 15.37 5.93 5.50
N LYS A 6 15.25 7.17 5.00
CA LYS A 6 14.95 7.42 3.58
C LYS A 6 16.08 6.95 2.67
N ALA A 7 17.34 7.16 3.07
CA ALA A 7 18.50 6.70 2.32
C ALA A 7 18.58 5.17 2.33
N ILE A 8 18.33 4.53 3.48
CA ILE A 8 18.29 3.06 3.61
C ILE A 8 17.24 2.46 2.68
N LEU A 9 16.01 2.98 2.69
CA LEU A 9 14.94 2.49 1.82
C LEU A 9 15.29 2.62 0.33
N LYS A 10 15.88 3.75 -0.07
CA LYS A 10 16.33 3.96 -1.45
C LYS A 10 17.48 3.02 -1.85
N ALA A 11 18.42 2.76 -0.95
CA ALA A 11 19.53 1.84 -1.21
C ALA A 11 19.01 0.41 -1.41
N LEU A 12 18.06 -0.02 -0.57
CA LEU A 12 17.41 -1.33 -0.71
C LEU A 12 16.58 -1.43 -1.99
N GLU A 13 15.82 -0.39 -2.35
CA GLU A 13 15.09 -0.31 -3.61
C GLU A 13 16.03 -0.43 -4.81
N LEU A 14 17.13 0.32 -4.81
CA LEU A 14 18.13 0.27 -5.88
C LEU A 14 18.71 -1.13 -6.02
N ALA A 15 19.15 -1.75 -4.91
CA ALA A 15 19.71 -3.10 -4.93
C ALA A 15 18.71 -4.13 -5.48
N SER A 16 17.44 -4.05 -5.05
CA SER A 16 16.38 -4.94 -5.52
C SER A 16 16.08 -4.75 -7.01
N LEU A 17 15.99 -3.49 -7.47
CA LEU A 17 15.72 -3.17 -8.87
C LEU A 17 16.91 -3.52 -9.78
N SER A 18 18.15 -3.30 -9.34
CA SER A 18 19.35 -3.70 -10.07
C SER A 18 19.42 -5.22 -10.24
N ALA A 19 19.08 -5.99 -9.21
CA ALA A 19 19.01 -7.44 -9.32
C ALA A 19 17.91 -7.90 -10.29
N LYS A 20 16.75 -7.21 -10.30
CA LYS A 20 15.62 -7.53 -11.18
C LYS A 20 15.86 -7.10 -12.63
N TYR A 21 16.61 -6.01 -12.83
CA TYR A 21 16.85 -5.39 -14.14
C TYR A 21 18.36 -5.14 -14.36
N PRO A 22 19.19 -6.20 -14.48
CA PRO A 22 20.65 -6.08 -14.47
C PRO A 22 21.24 -5.31 -15.66
N ASN A 23 20.56 -5.29 -16.80
CA ASN A 23 21.03 -4.60 -18.01
C ASN A 23 20.53 -3.15 -18.12
N ASN A 24 19.78 -2.66 -17.13
CA ASN A 24 19.25 -1.30 -17.16
C ASN A 24 20.24 -0.33 -16.51
N VAL A 25 20.81 0.56 -17.30
CA VAL A 25 21.76 1.59 -16.86
C VAL A 25 21.07 2.69 -16.04
N TYR A 26 19.77 2.92 -16.26
CA TYR A 26 19.01 3.98 -15.61
C TYR A 26 17.81 3.39 -14.85
N ILE A 27 18.00 3.21 -13.55
CA ILE A 27 16.96 2.72 -12.65
C ILE A 27 16.31 3.92 -11.94
N PRO A 28 15.06 4.27 -12.27
CA PRO A 28 14.35 5.32 -11.54
C PRO A 28 13.98 4.82 -10.14
N LEU A 29 14.26 5.64 -9.12
CA LEU A 29 13.88 5.36 -7.74
C LEU A 29 12.61 6.09 -7.34
N SER A 30 11.83 5.46 -6.47
CA SER A 30 10.58 6.05 -5.99
C SER A 30 10.84 7.28 -5.13
N ASN A 31 9.95 8.26 -5.24
CA ASN A 31 9.96 9.41 -4.34
C ASN A 31 9.22 9.08 -3.03
N TRP A 32 9.90 8.34 -2.15
CA TRP A 32 9.35 7.95 -0.85
C TRP A 32 8.97 9.15 0.01
N LYS A 33 7.73 9.15 0.48
CA LYS A 33 7.14 10.11 1.41
C LYS A 33 6.51 9.34 2.56
N ASP A 34 6.43 9.98 3.71
CA ASP A 34 5.75 9.44 4.89
C ASP A 34 4.89 10.52 5.57
N ASP A 35 4.32 11.40 4.76
CA ASP A 35 3.48 12.55 5.16
C ASP A 35 2.01 12.17 5.43
N SER A 36 1.69 10.88 5.37
CA SER A 36 0.37 10.33 5.71
C SER A 36 0.51 8.90 6.21
N ALA A 37 -0.51 8.40 6.91
CA ALA A 37 -0.58 7.00 7.33
C ALA A 37 -0.42 6.04 6.14
N ASN A 38 -1.06 6.34 5.01
CA ASN A 38 -0.94 5.53 3.80
C ASN A 38 0.48 5.53 3.23
N ALA A 39 1.10 6.71 3.11
CA ALA A 39 2.46 6.83 2.61
C ALA A 39 3.48 6.12 3.53
N LEU A 40 3.33 6.28 4.86
CA LEU A 40 4.14 5.56 5.84
C LEU A 40 3.95 4.03 5.74
N THR A 41 2.70 3.56 5.58
CA THR A 41 2.41 2.13 5.37
C THR A 41 3.17 1.60 4.15
N GLN A 42 3.14 2.33 3.02
CA GLN A 42 3.84 1.95 1.80
C GLN A 42 5.36 1.88 2.00
N CYS A 43 5.95 2.84 2.71
CA CYS A 43 7.37 2.82 3.05
C CYS A 43 7.75 1.57 3.87
N ILE A 44 6.95 1.22 4.88
CA ILE A 44 7.20 0.04 5.73
C ILE A 44 7.07 -1.25 4.91
N THR A 45 5.99 -1.39 4.13
CA THR A 45 5.79 -2.56 3.26
C THR A 45 6.93 -2.72 2.26
N ALA A 46 7.35 -1.62 1.61
CA ALA A 46 8.46 -1.62 0.67
C ALA A 46 9.79 -2.00 1.35
N PHE A 47 10.08 -1.44 2.53
CA PHE A 47 11.27 -1.78 3.30
C PHE A 47 11.34 -3.28 3.60
N ILE A 48 10.25 -3.89 4.07
CA ILE A 48 10.20 -5.33 4.39
C ILE A 48 10.42 -6.16 3.12
N ASN A 49 9.75 -5.81 2.03
CA ASN A 49 9.86 -6.51 0.75
C ASN A 49 11.27 -6.42 0.16
N PHE A 50 11.88 -5.24 0.13
CA PHE A 50 13.25 -5.07 -0.36
C PHE A 50 14.31 -5.68 0.57
N SER A 51 13.97 -5.92 1.84
CA SER A 51 14.80 -6.66 2.79
C SER A 51 14.72 -8.19 2.59
N GLY A 52 14.01 -8.67 1.57
CA GLY A 52 13.92 -10.09 1.23
C GLY A 52 12.84 -10.86 2.00
N TYR A 53 11.89 -10.16 2.63
CA TYR A 53 10.74 -10.76 3.30
C TYR A 53 9.45 -10.48 2.53
N GLN A 54 8.34 -11.06 2.96
CA GLN A 54 7.03 -10.78 2.38
C GLN A 54 6.24 -9.83 3.29
N ALA A 55 5.64 -8.80 2.71
CA ALA A 55 4.70 -7.90 3.38
C ALA A 55 3.58 -7.43 2.44
N GLU A 56 2.37 -7.38 2.98
CA GLU A 56 1.15 -6.95 2.32
C GLU A 56 0.38 -5.94 3.17
N ARG A 57 -0.17 -4.92 2.51
CA ARG A 57 -1.14 -4.02 3.14
C ARG A 57 -2.48 -4.74 3.27
N ILE A 58 -3.07 -4.68 4.46
CA ILE A 58 -4.44 -5.13 4.70
C ILE A 58 -5.37 -3.94 4.50
N ASN A 59 -6.49 -4.16 3.78
CA ASN A 59 -7.57 -3.19 3.67
C ASN A 59 -8.86 -3.82 4.21
N THR A 60 -9.47 -3.15 5.18
CA THR A 60 -10.74 -3.56 5.80
C THR A 60 -11.93 -2.76 5.28
N MET A 61 -11.72 -1.82 4.35
CA MET A 61 -12.80 -1.03 3.77
C MET A 61 -13.65 -1.87 2.81
N GLY A 62 -14.96 -1.61 2.84
CA GLY A 62 -15.87 -2.10 1.81
C GLY A 62 -15.66 -1.40 0.47
N VAL A 63 -16.37 -1.87 -0.55
CA VAL A 63 -16.28 -1.32 -1.90
C VAL A 63 -17.64 -0.73 -2.29
N TYR A 64 -17.63 0.52 -2.74
CA TYR A 64 -18.79 1.10 -3.41
C TYR A 64 -18.84 0.64 -4.86
N ARG A 65 -19.98 0.08 -5.26
CA ARG A 65 -20.24 -0.29 -6.65
C ARG A 65 -21.19 0.73 -7.24
N GLU A 66 -20.71 1.46 -8.25
CA GLU A 66 -21.53 2.45 -8.95
C GLU A 66 -22.78 1.81 -9.57
N GLY A 67 -23.90 2.53 -9.52
CA GLY A 67 -25.12 2.08 -10.15
C GLY A 67 -25.00 2.16 -11.67
N LYS A 68 -25.69 1.24 -12.36
CA LYS A 68 -25.72 1.21 -13.83
C LYS A 68 -26.26 2.54 -14.37
N LYS A 69 -25.68 3.01 -15.49
CA LYS A 69 -26.26 4.11 -16.27
C LYS A 69 -27.36 3.54 -17.15
N ILE A 70 -28.54 4.15 -17.08
CA ILE A 70 -29.71 3.79 -17.88
C ILE A 70 -30.12 4.98 -18.74
N GLN A 71 -30.63 4.70 -19.94
CA GLN A 71 -31.18 5.72 -20.81
C GLN A 71 -32.63 6.02 -20.41
N VAL A 72 -32.98 7.30 -20.36
CA VAL A 72 -34.31 7.80 -20.03
C VAL A 72 -34.64 8.89 -21.06
N GLY A 73 -35.34 8.49 -22.13
CA GLY A 73 -35.56 9.35 -23.30
C GLY A 73 -34.25 9.64 -24.04
N GLU A 74 -34.00 10.92 -24.35
CA GLU A 74 -32.74 11.39 -24.96
C GLU A 74 -31.59 11.55 -23.94
N ASN A 75 -31.86 11.40 -22.64
CA ASN A 75 -30.89 11.60 -21.57
C ASN A 75 -30.43 10.28 -20.92
N THR A 76 -29.33 10.31 -20.18
CA THR A 76 -28.88 9.19 -19.32
C THR A 76 -28.96 9.54 -17.85
N ARG A 77 -29.47 8.61 -17.03
CA ARG A 77 -29.49 8.71 -15.57
C ARG A 77 -28.64 7.60 -14.95
N GLN A 78 -27.88 7.92 -13.91
CA GLN A 78 -27.17 6.93 -13.11
C GLN A 78 -28.05 6.45 -11.95
N LEU A 79 -28.20 5.13 -11.81
CA LEU A 79 -28.87 4.52 -10.67
C LEU A 79 -28.04 4.69 -9.39
N LYS A 80 -28.69 4.57 -8.22
CA LYS A 80 -28.00 4.57 -6.93
C LYS A 80 -27.01 3.40 -6.87
N GLY A 81 -25.77 3.67 -6.49
CA GLY A 81 -24.79 2.60 -6.26
C GLY A 81 -25.06 1.84 -4.96
N THR A 82 -24.40 0.70 -4.84
CA THR A 82 -24.55 -0.20 -3.70
C THR A 82 -23.24 -0.33 -2.95
N TRP A 83 -23.28 -0.22 -1.63
CA TRP A 83 -22.12 -0.49 -0.78
C TRP A 83 -22.03 -1.98 -0.47
N THR A 84 -20.89 -2.61 -0.79
CA THR A 84 -20.59 -3.98 -0.40
C THR A 84 -19.63 -3.95 0.79
N PRO A 85 -20.04 -4.41 1.99
CA PRO A 85 -19.15 -4.43 3.15
C PRO A 85 -17.95 -5.37 2.92
N SER A 86 -16.83 -5.06 3.56
CA SER A 86 -15.67 -5.95 3.56
C SER A 86 -15.97 -7.23 4.34
N THR A 87 -15.38 -8.34 3.90
CA THR A 87 -15.36 -9.60 4.66
C THR A 87 -14.25 -9.63 5.71
N SER A 88 -13.36 -8.62 5.73
CA SER A 88 -12.26 -8.53 6.68
C SER A 88 -12.75 -8.16 8.08
N THR A 89 -12.07 -8.68 9.10
CA THR A 89 -12.36 -8.36 10.50
C THR A 89 -11.99 -6.92 10.80
N LYS A 90 -12.93 -6.15 11.39
CA LYS A 90 -12.65 -4.79 11.87
C LYS A 90 -11.56 -4.82 12.94
N GLY A 91 -10.63 -3.88 12.89
CA GLY A 91 -9.46 -3.86 13.78
C GLY A 91 -8.34 -4.82 13.37
N SER A 92 -8.37 -5.34 12.14
CA SER A 92 -7.18 -6.00 11.56
C SER A 92 -6.05 -4.99 11.39
N ALA A 93 -4.82 -5.43 11.63
CA ALA A 93 -3.61 -4.64 11.46
C ALA A 93 -3.46 -4.06 10.04
N ASP A 94 -2.76 -2.94 9.88
CA ASP A 94 -2.49 -2.31 8.57
C ASP A 94 -1.61 -3.16 7.64
N ILE A 95 -0.65 -3.91 8.20
CA ILE A 95 0.31 -4.72 7.42
C ILE A 95 0.38 -6.14 7.98
N SER A 96 0.35 -7.12 7.07
CA SER A 96 0.72 -8.51 7.35
C SER A 96 2.09 -8.79 6.75
N ALA A 97 3.03 -9.31 7.54
CA ALA A 97 4.35 -9.67 7.06
C ALA A 97 4.80 -11.05 7.55
N THR A 98 5.65 -11.69 6.76
CA THR A 98 6.36 -12.92 7.14
C THR A 98 7.85 -12.65 7.16
N ILE A 99 8.42 -12.53 8.36
CA ILE A 99 9.82 -12.17 8.59
C ILE A 99 10.52 -13.34 9.27
N ARG A 100 11.53 -13.91 8.62
CA ARG A 100 12.31 -15.06 9.13
C ARG A 100 11.41 -16.22 9.63
N GLY A 101 10.38 -16.54 8.84
CA GLY A 101 9.42 -17.61 9.16
C GLY A 101 8.38 -17.28 10.23
N ARG A 102 8.34 -16.03 10.73
CA ARG A 102 7.35 -15.59 11.73
C ARG A 102 6.33 -14.65 11.11
N SER A 103 5.06 -14.88 11.43
CA SER A 103 3.97 -13.96 11.10
C SER A 103 4.03 -12.74 12.02
N VAL A 104 4.14 -11.55 11.44
CA VAL A 104 4.16 -10.26 12.13
C VAL A 104 2.99 -9.43 11.61
N LYS A 105 2.17 -8.92 12.53
CA LYS A 105 1.09 -7.97 12.24
C LYS A 105 1.52 -6.60 12.75
N ILE A 106 1.47 -5.60 11.88
CA ILE A 106 1.96 -4.25 12.17
C ILE A 106 0.81 -3.27 12.02
N GLU A 107 0.49 -2.57 13.10
CA GLU A 107 -0.42 -1.41 13.11
C GLU A 107 0.41 -0.14 12.91
N VAL A 108 0.02 0.69 11.96
CA VAL A 108 0.75 1.90 11.57
C VAL A 108 0.04 3.12 12.14
N LYS A 109 0.74 3.80 13.05
CA LYS A 109 0.28 5.02 13.68
C LYS A 109 0.94 6.26 13.08
N TYR A 110 0.16 7.32 12.87
CA TYR A 110 0.64 8.56 12.23
C TYR A 110 0.09 9.82 12.91
N GLY A 111 0.89 10.89 12.92
CA GLY A 111 0.49 12.19 13.47
C GLY A 111 0.27 12.16 14.98
N LYS A 112 -0.93 12.56 15.42
CA LYS A 112 -1.32 12.62 16.85
C LYS A 112 -1.65 11.24 17.45
N ASP A 113 -1.75 10.21 16.61
CA ASP A 113 -2.06 8.83 17.01
C ASP A 113 -0.79 8.01 17.33
N LYS A 114 0.39 8.67 17.37
CA LYS A 114 1.69 8.07 17.70
C LYS A 114 1.82 7.69 19.17
#